data_AF-A0A1I2VTA4-F1
#
_entry.id   AF-A0A1I2VTA4-F1
#
_cell.length_a   1.000
_cell.length_b   1.000
_cell.length_c   1.000
_cell.angle_alpha   90.00
_cell.angle_beta   90.00
_cell.angle_gamma   90.00
#
_symmetry.space_group_name_H-M   'P 1'
#
loop_
_entity.id
_entity.type
_entity.pdbx_description
1 polymer ?
#
loop_
_entity_poly.entity_id
_entity_poly.type
_entity_poly.pdbx_seq_one_letter_code
_entity_poly.pdbx_strand_id
1 'polypeptide(L)'
;MKINRNKWTTVLGWCSLLLAIGFFGLQIGYLVMHRFFQVEYIDNQLFFIINCLCFLGITVSLLLLLVLTRKMIWILSGAAILFFIVNGVLLVENSQETNNITSISPDWKHVFVVKENPATGAAIYYRSYYGIFCRPKQVLPYRANDRYKLKWLANDSAALTYTDANDKIQQFIGTYGDRGGGRSYYYVGAEIHGQWQGGGALVISNTKGISVTEAGTTELFEWDSIVQFGTLAVVLKRDDQAVWTLSLNKDFEIHSDASEPATGTIRLYRATMENNEPLTLRNEPLN
;
A
#
# COMPACT_ATOMS: atom_id res chain seq x y z
N MET A 1 -34.60 -29.70 33.07
CA MET A 1 -35.26 -29.30 31.80
C MET A 1 -34.28 -29.58 30.66
N LYS A 2 -34.48 -30.68 29.91
CA LYS A 2 -33.61 -31.04 28.76
C LYS A 2 -33.92 -30.06 27.63
N ILE A 3 -33.07 -29.07 27.41
CA ILE A 3 -33.16 -28.18 26.26
C ILE A 3 -32.88 -29.04 25.03
N ASN A 4 -33.90 -29.27 24.19
CA ASN A 4 -33.75 -30.00 22.95
C ASN A 4 -32.94 -29.13 21.98
N ARG A 5 -31.61 -29.19 22.07
CA ARG A 5 -30.71 -28.37 21.24
C ARG A 5 -30.78 -28.86 19.80
N ASN A 6 -31.20 -27.96 18.92
CA ASN A 6 -31.22 -28.19 17.48
C ASN A 6 -29.80 -28.57 17.01
N LYS A 7 -29.68 -29.61 16.18
CA LYS A 7 -28.38 -30.05 15.61
C LYS A 7 -27.63 -28.87 14.97
N TRP A 8 -28.35 -27.94 14.35
CA TRP A 8 -27.79 -26.73 13.73
C TRP A 8 -27.11 -25.78 14.72
N THR A 9 -27.62 -25.61 15.94
CA THR A 9 -26.99 -24.71 16.92
C THR A 9 -25.67 -25.27 17.43
N THR A 10 -25.59 -26.58 17.56
CA THR A 10 -24.34 -27.27 17.93
C THR A 10 -23.29 -27.15 16.83
N VAL A 11 -23.68 -27.35 15.56
CA VAL A 11 -22.77 -27.19 14.41
C VAL A 11 -22.24 -25.76 14.35
N LEU A 12 -23.13 -24.76 14.45
CA LEU A 12 -22.73 -23.34 14.44
C LEU A 12 -21.77 -22.99 15.58
N GLY A 13 -22.02 -23.52 16.78
CA GLY A 13 -21.15 -23.32 17.95
C GLY A 13 -19.74 -23.87 17.74
N TRP A 14 -19.61 -25.05 17.12
CA TRP A 14 -18.31 -25.63 16.77
C TRP A 14 -17.61 -24.87 15.65
N CYS A 15 -18.32 -24.47 14.59
CA CYS A 15 -17.75 -23.64 13.53
C CYS A 15 -17.22 -22.31 14.07
N SER A 16 -17.97 -21.66 14.97
CA SER A 16 -17.57 -20.43 15.62
C SER A 16 -16.32 -20.62 16.51
N LEU A 17 -16.22 -21.75 17.21
CA LEU A 17 -15.03 -22.09 18.00
C LEU A 17 -13.79 -22.26 17.12
N LEU A 18 -13.91 -23.02 16.03
CA LEU A 18 -12.80 -23.27 15.12
C LEU A 18 -12.27 -21.98 14.50
N LEU A 19 -13.19 -21.10 14.09
CA LEU A 19 -12.84 -19.79 13.55
C LEU A 19 -12.14 -18.90 14.60
N ALA A 20 -12.61 -18.92 15.84
CA ALA A 20 -11.95 -18.20 16.93
C ALA A 20 -10.55 -18.75 17.24
N ILE A 21 -10.37 -20.07 17.25
CA ILE A 21 -9.04 -20.70 17.40
C ILE A 21 -8.11 -20.27 16.26
N GLY A 22 -8.62 -20.18 15.03
CA GLY A 22 -7.87 -19.68 13.88
C GLY A 22 -7.37 -18.24 14.08
N PHE A 23 -8.26 -17.33 14.50
CA PHE A 23 -7.87 -15.95 14.80
C PHE A 23 -6.92 -15.84 16.00
N PHE A 24 -7.12 -16.65 17.04
CA PHE A 24 -6.22 -16.71 18.18
C PHE A 24 -4.81 -17.18 17.76
N GLY A 25 -4.74 -18.21 16.93
CA GLY A 25 -3.48 -18.70 16.37
C GLY A 25 -2.79 -17.63 15.50
N LEU A 26 -3.56 -16.91 14.68
CA LEU A 26 -3.06 -15.78 13.88
C LEU A 26 -2.47 -14.68 14.78
N GLN A 27 -3.12 -14.35 15.90
CA GLN A 27 -2.65 -13.33 16.86
C GLN A 27 -1.38 -13.75 17.58
N ILE A 28 -1.30 -14.99 18.06
CA ILE A 28 -0.07 -15.53 18.65
C ILE A 28 1.05 -15.50 17.62
N GLY A 29 0.77 -15.98 16.39
CA GLY A 29 1.73 -15.95 15.28
C GLY A 29 2.23 -14.54 14.99
N TYR A 30 1.32 -13.56 14.95
CA TYR A 30 1.65 -12.15 14.79
C TYR A 30 2.56 -11.65 15.91
N LEU A 31 2.23 -11.87 17.19
CA LEU A 31 3.04 -11.39 18.31
C LEU A 31 4.46 -11.98 18.29
N VAL A 32 4.59 -13.26 17.92
CA VAL A 32 5.89 -13.92 17.71
C VAL A 32 6.63 -13.26 16.54
N MET A 33 5.98 -13.11 15.38
CA MET A 33 6.61 -12.53 14.19
C MET A 33 6.99 -11.06 14.36
N HIS A 34 6.17 -10.28 15.06
CA HIS A 34 6.44 -8.89 15.39
C HIS A 34 7.69 -8.78 16.24
N ARG A 35 7.79 -9.59 17.30
CA ARG A 35 8.94 -9.60 18.20
C ARG A 35 10.25 -10.02 17.52
N PHE A 36 10.23 -11.05 16.68
CA PHE A 36 11.46 -11.61 16.10
C PHE A 36 11.85 -11.02 14.75
N PHE A 37 10.88 -10.55 13.96
CA PHE A 37 11.10 -10.15 12.57
C PHE A 37 10.60 -8.75 12.24
N GLN A 38 10.16 -7.97 13.23
CA GLN A 38 9.60 -6.62 13.04
C GLN A 38 8.46 -6.61 12.00
N VAL A 39 7.69 -7.70 11.97
CA VAL A 39 6.49 -7.79 11.14
C VAL A 39 5.38 -7.01 11.81
N GLU A 40 4.70 -6.19 11.05
CA GLU A 40 3.52 -5.46 11.48
C GLU A 40 2.32 -5.84 10.61
N TYR A 41 1.11 -5.53 11.08
CA TYR A 41 -0.04 -5.55 10.19
C TYR A 41 0.04 -4.38 9.20
N ILE A 42 -0.50 -4.57 7.99
CA ILE A 42 -0.62 -3.51 6.98
C ILE A 42 -1.37 -2.29 7.51
N ASP A 43 -2.34 -2.52 8.38
CA ASP A 43 -3.08 -1.52 9.14
C ASP A 43 -3.09 -1.94 10.61
N ASN A 44 -2.63 -1.07 11.51
CA ASN A 44 -2.57 -1.34 12.94
C ASN A 44 -3.96 -1.66 13.54
N GLN A 45 -5.03 -1.16 12.92
CA GLN A 45 -6.41 -1.45 13.34
C GLN A 45 -6.76 -2.94 13.24
N LEU A 46 -6.11 -3.69 12.35
CA LEU A 46 -6.34 -5.13 12.18
C LEU A 46 -6.05 -5.92 13.46
N PHE A 47 -5.09 -5.49 14.28
CA PHE A 47 -4.79 -6.15 15.55
C PHE A 47 -6.04 -6.19 16.44
N PHE A 48 -6.70 -5.05 16.61
CA PHE A 48 -7.91 -4.93 17.43
C PHE A 48 -9.12 -5.61 16.79
N ILE A 49 -9.29 -5.49 15.48
CA ILE A 49 -10.40 -6.13 14.74
C ILE A 49 -10.32 -7.66 14.90
N ILE A 50 -9.15 -8.25 14.69
CA ILE A 50 -8.96 -9.70 14.82
C ILE A 50 -9.16 -10.14 16.28
N ASN A 51 -8.71 -9.36 17.27
CA ASN A 51 -8.98 -9.64 18.69
C ASN A 51 -10.49 -9.65 19.00
N CYS A 52 -11.23 -8.65 18.48
CA CYS A 52 -12.68 -8.59 18.59
C CYS A 52 -13.37 -9.80 17.95
N LEU A 53 -12.94 -10.21 16.74
CA LEU A 53 -13.49 -11.38 16.06
C LEU A 53 -13.22 -12.68 16.81
N CYS A 54 -12.00 -12.83 17.36
CA CYS A 54 -11.62 -13.97 18.20
C CYS A 54 -12.53 -14.05 19.44
N PHE A 55 -12.67 -12.95 20.17
CA PHE A 55 -13.45 -12.91 21.40
C PHE A 55 -14.95 -13.11 21.15
N LEU A 56 -15.48 -12.52 20.06
CA LEU A 56 -16.86 -12.74 19.62
C LEU A 56 -17.11 -14.22 19.33
N GLY A 57 -16.22 -14.87 18.58
CA GLY A 57 -16.33 -16.29 18.25
C GLY A 57 -16.31 -17.20 19.48
N ILE A 58 -15.42 -16.93 20.45
CA ILE A 58 -15.39 -17.65 21.73
C ILE A 58 -16.72 -17.46 22.48
N THR A 59 -17.19 -16.22 22.59
CA THR A 59 -18.43 -15.91 23.33
C THR A 59 -19.65 -16.60 22.72
N VAL A 60 -19.81 -16.52 21.39
CA VAL A 60 -20.90 -17.19 20.66
C VAL A 60 -20.80 -18.70 20.81
N SER A 61 -19.60 -19.27 20.69
CA SER A 61 -19.39 -20.70 20.85
C SER A 61 -19.79 -21.18 22.25
N LEU A 62 -19.37 -20.49 23.31
CA LEU A 62 -19.70 -20.85 24.70
C LEU A 62 -21.22 -20.80 24.93
N LEU A 63 -21.92 -19.78 24.42
CA LEU A 63 -23.38 -19.66 24.53
C LEU A 63 -24.11 -20.81 23.80
N LEU A 64 -23.61 -21.24 22.65
CA LEU A 64 -24.24 -22.28 21.83
C LEU A 64 -23.91 -23.71 22.28
N LEU A 65 -22.68 -23.97 22.75
CA LEU A 65 -22.19 -25.30 23.09
C LEU A 65 -22.39 -25.67 24.56
N LEU A 66 -22.36 -24.71 25.51
CA LEU A 66 -22.47 -25.01 26.94
C LEU A 66 -23.86 -24.69 27.49
N VAL A 67 -24.37 -25.53 28.39
CA VAL A 67 -25.61 -25.23 29.12
C VAL A 67 -25.26 -24.31 30.29
N LEU A 68 -25.38 -23.00 30.06
CA LEU A 68 -25.01 -21.97 31.02
C LEU A 68 -26.20 -21.57 31.90
N THR A 69 -25.94 -21.32 33.18
CA THR A 69 -26.95 -20.73 34.07
C THR A 69 -27.19 -19.26 33.73
N ARG A 70 -28.37 -18.71 34.08
CA ARG A 70 -28.67 -17.28 33.86
C ARG A 70 -27.57 -16.36 34.41
N LYS A 71 -27.02 -16.68 35.59
CA LYS A 71 -25.92 -15.91 36.20
C LYS A 71 -24.65 -15.94 35.33
N MET A 72 -24.26 -17.09 34.80
CA MET A 72 -23.07 -17.20 33.93
C MET A 72 -23.25 -16.47 32.60
N ILE A 73 -24.46 -16.47 32.04
CA ILE A 73 -24.76 -15.70 30.82
C ILE A 73 -24.56 -14.20 31.07
N TRP A 74 -25.08 -13.67 32.19
CA TRP A 74 -24.85 -12.26 32.56
C TRP A 74 -23.38 -11.93 32.76
N ILE A 75 -22.62 -12.81 33.41
CA ILE A 75 -21.17 -12.63 33.60
C ILE A 75 -20.45 -12.63 32.25
N LEU A 76 -20.74 -13.59 31.36
CA LEU A 76 -20.11 -13.69 30.05
C LEU A 76 -20.42 -12.47 29.18
N SER A 77 -21.69 -12.04 29.15
CA SER A 77 -22.09 -10.84 28.41
C SER A 77 -21.44 -9.58 28.97
N GLY A 78 -21.36 -9.44 30.30
CA GLY A 78 -20.67 -8.32 30.95
C GLY A 78 -19.18 -8.28 30.63
N ALA A 79 -18.51 -9.43 30.69
CA ALA A 79 -17.09 -9.56 30.30
C ALA A 79 -16.87 -9.24 28.82
N ALA A 80 -17.78 -9.67 27.95
CA ALA A 80 -17.71 -9.37 26.52
C ALA A 80 -17.85 -7.87 26.25
N ILE A 81 -18.83 -7.21 26.86
CA ILE A 81 -19.04 -5.76 26.72
C ILE A 81 -17.78 -5.02 27.19
N LEU A 82 -17.24 -5.39 28.36
CA LEU A 82 -16.01 -4.77 28.87
C LEU A 82 -14.83 -4.97 27.91
N PHE A 83 -14.65 -6.18 27.37
CA PHE A 83 -13.58 -6.48 26.41
C PHE A 83 -13.69 -5.61 25.15
N PHE A 84 -14.88 -5.47 24.59
CA PHE A 84 -15.10 -4.62 23.41
C PHE A 84 -14.88 -3.14 23.71
N ILE A 85 -15.29 -2.65 24.90
CA ILE A 85 -15.01 -1.27 25.31
C ILE A 85 -13.51 -1.03 25.40
N VAL A 86 -12.76 -1.91 26.07
CA VAL A 86 -11.30 -1.76 26.22
C VAL A 86 -10.60 -1.81 24.86
N ASN A 87 -10.95 -2.77 23.98
CA ASN A 87 -10.38 -2.82 22.63
C ASN A 87 -10.75 -1.59 21.79
N GLY A 88 -11.97 -1.07 21.96
CA GLY A 88 -12.41 0.16 21.28
C GLY A 88 -11.60 1.37 21.72
N VAL A 89 -11.33 1.53 23.02
CA VAL A 89 -10.48 2.61 23.54
C VAL A 89 -9.06 2.50 23.00
N LEU A 90 -8.45 1.31 23.07
CA LEU A 90 -7.09 1.09 22.57
C LEU A 90 -6.97 1.30 21.06
N LEU A 91 -8.01 0.94 20.29
CA LEU A 91 -8.08 1.20 18.86
C LEU A 91 -8.06 2.71 18.56
N VAL A 92 -8.83 3.50 19.31
CA VAL A 92 -8.87 4.96 19.16
C VAL A 92 -7.53 5.58 19.51
N GLU A 93 -6.92 5.17 20.62
CA GLU A 93 -5.60 5.64 21.06
C GLU A 93 -4.53 5.34 19.98
N ASN A 94 -4.45 4.11 19.50
CA ASN A 94 -3.53 3.73 18.43
C ASN A 94 -3.76 4.54 17.13
N SER A 95 -5.02 4.86 16.81
CA SER A 95 -5.36 5.64 15.62
C SER A 95 -4.96 7.12 15.75
N GLN A 96 -4.81 7.63 16.98
CA GLN A 96 -4.26 8.96 17.25
C GLN A 96 -2.73 8.96 17.21
N GLU A 97 -2.09 7.85 17.59
CA GLU A 97 -0.63 7.72 17.55
C GLU A 97 -0.08 7.41 16.15
N THR A 98 -0.86 6.75 15.31
CA THR A 98 -0.43 6.33 13.96
C THR A 98 -1.53 6.52 12.93
N ASN A 99 -1.25 7.34 11.91
CA ASN A 99 -2.07 7.46 10.72
C ASN A 99 -1.62 6.44 9.67
N ASN A 100 -2.49 5.49 9.31
CA ASN A 100 -2.20 4.44 8.33
C ASN A 100 -2.72 4.86 6.95
N ILE A 101 -1.82 5.08 6.00
CA ILE A 101 -2.13 5.29 4.59
C ILE A 101 -1.96 3.97 3.85
N THR A 102 -3.08 3.31 3.57
CA THR A 102 -3.08 2.01 2.87
C THR A 102 -3.93 2.01 1.62
N SER A 103 -3.49 1.33 0.58
CA SER A 103 -4.32 1.05 -0.61
C SER A 103 -3.94 -0.29 -1.22
N ILE A 104 -4.94 -1.03 -1.70
CA ILE A 104 -4.78 -2.31 -2.40
C ILE A 104 -4.61 -2.03 -3.89
N SER A 105 -3.71 -2.76 -4.56
CA SER A 105 -3.49 -2.64 -6.00
C SER A 105 -4.73 -3.04 -6.80
N PRO A 106 -4.89 -2.53 -8.04
CA PRO A 106 -6.02 -2.89 -8.89
C PRO A 106 -6.18 -4.41 -9.13
N ASP A 107 -5.06 -5.15 -9.13
CA ASP A 107 -5.05 -6.62 -9.30
C ASP A 107 -5.03 -7.39 -7.96
N TRP A 108 -5.15 -6.69 -6.83
CA TRP A 108 -5.22 -7.25 -5.48
C TRP A 108 -3.97 -8.00 -5.00
N LYS A 109 -2.85 -7.88 -5.73
CA LYS A 109 -1.60 -8.59 -5.40
C LYS A 109 -0.68 -7.82 -4.47
N HIS A 110 -0.84 -6.50 -4.39
CA HIS A 110 0.04 -5.62 -3.66
C HIS A 110 -0.75 -4.68 -2.75
N VAL A 111 -0.14 -4.29 -1.64
CA VAL A 111 -0.71 -3.28 -0.74
C VAL A 111 0.35 -2.20 -0.53
N PHE A 112 0.00 -0.97 -0.88
CA PHE A 112 0.79 0.19 -0.52
C PHE A 112 0.51 0.54 0.94
N VAL A 113 1.56 0.71 1.74
CA VAL A 113 1.46 0.99 3.17
C VAL A 113 2.47 2.06 3.55
N VAL A 114 1.96 3.17 4.08
CA VAL A 114 2.75 4.18 4.80
C VAL A 114 2.11 4.38 6.16
N LYS A 115 2.95 4.44 7.20
CA LYS A 115 2.52 4.77 8.56
C LYS A 115 3.16 6.08 8.96
N GLU A 116 2.34 7.04 9.33
CA GLU A 116 2.76 8.36 9.77
C GLU A 116 2.51 8.49 11.27
N ASN A 117 3.49 9.07 11.97
CA ASN A 117 3.32 9.52 13.34
C ASN A 117 2.78 10.95 13.35
N PRO A 118 1.52 11.19 13.76
CA PRO A 118 0.89 12.51 13.67
C PRO A 118 1.55 13.59 14.54
N ALA A 119 2.23 13.20 15.62
CA ALA A 119 2.90 14.13 16.52
C ALA A 119 4.22 14.68 15.92
N THR A 120 4.89 13.91 15.08
CA THR A 120 6.20 14.27 14.51
C THR A 120 6.16 14.56 13.01
N GLY A 121 5.09 14.14 12.31
CA GLY A 121 4.99 14.16 10.85
C GLY A 121 5.95 13.17 10.15
N ALA A 122 6.61 12.29 10.90
CA ALA A 122 7.50 11.29 10.34
C ALA A 122 6.69 10.15 9.73
N ALA A 123 6.91 9.88 8.45
CA ALA A 123 6.24 8.81 7.73
C ALA A 123 7.24 7.72 7.32
N ILE A 124 6.83 6.46 7.46
CA ILE A 124 7.63 5.28 7.11
C ILE A 124 6.86 4.48 6.07
N TYR A 125 7.52 4.18 4.96
CA TYR A 125 7.05 3.25 3.95
C TYR A 125 7.33 1.81 4.39
N TYR A 126 6.29 0.99 4.31
CA TYR A 126 6.33 -0.43 4.61
C TYR A 126 6.16 -1.25 3.35
N ARG A 127 6.92 -2.34 3.24
CA ARG A 127 6.73 -3.34 2.18
C ARG A 127 5.76 -4.40 2.66
N SER A 128 4.66 -4.59 1.93
CA SER A 128 3.69 -5.66 2.20
C SER A 128 4.27 -7.03 1.89
N TYR A 129 4.03 -8.00 2.78
CA TYR A 129 4.35 -9.40 2.63
C TYR A 129 3.13 -10.24 2.99
N TYR A 130 2.83 -11.29 2.22
CA TYR A 130 1.77 -12.25 2.55
C TYR A 130 0.40 -11.62 2.86
N GLY A 131 0.00 -10.59 2.10
CA GLY A 131 -1.30 -9.94 2.21
C GLY A 131 -1.40 -8.95 3.37
N ILE A 132 -1.74 -9.41 4.57
CA ILE A 132 -2.07 -8.55 5.72
C ILE A 132 -0.87 -8.12 6.57
N PHE A 133 0.33 -8.57 6.22
CA PHE A 133 1.55 -8.24 6.96
C PHE A 133 2.45 -7.29 6.17
N CYS A 134 3.28 -6.54 6.86
CA CYS A 134 4.27 -5.67 6.27
C CYS A 134 5.51 -5.55 7.15
N ARG A 135 6.58 -4.96 6.60
CA ARG A 135 7.79 -4.60 7.35
C ARG A 135 8.26 -3.20 6.97
N PRO A 136 8.84 -2.43 7.92
CA PRO A 136 9.38 -1.12 7.62
C PRO A 136 10.49 -1.26 6.58
N LYS A 137 10.49 -0.38 5.58
CA LYS A 137 11.49 -0.40 4.51
C LYS A 137 12.28 0.90 4.44
N GLN A 138 11.60 2.04 4.50
CA GLN A 138 12.26 3.32 4.31
C GLN A 138 11.47 4.45 4.97
N VAL A 139 12.18 5.39 5.61
CA VAL A 139 11.59 6.65 6.09
C VAL A 139 11.41 7.59 4.90
N LEU A 140 10.24 8.20 4.77
CA LEU A 140 10.01 9.20 3.73
C LEU A 140 10.94 10.40 3.97
N PRO A 141 11.59 10.93 2.92
CA PRO A 141 12.62 11.95 3.08
C PRO A 141 12.09 13.29 3.59
N TYR A 142 10.82 13.60 3.28
CA TYR A 142 10.18 14.85 3.70
C TYR A 142 8.93 14.55 4.54
N ARG A 143 8.68 15.42 5.52
CA ARG A 143 7.48 15.37 6.37
C ARG A 143 6.33 16.03 5.63
N ALA A 144 5.13 15.45 5.71
CA ALA A 144 3.96 16.05 5.11
C ALA A 144 3.39 17.18 5.99
N ASN A 145 2.88 18.23 5.34
CA ASN A 145 2.15 19.32 6.01
C ASN A 145 0.69 18.95 6.29
N ASP A 146 0.03 18.36 5.30
CA ASP A 146 -1.42 18.14 5.33
C ASP A 146 -1.79 16.69 5.03
N ARG A 147 -2.19 16.43 3.78
CA ARG A 147 -2.79 15.16 3.37
C ARG A 147 -1.90 14.46 2.36
N TYR A 148 -2.03 13.16 2.37
CA TYR A 148 -1.51 12.31 1.33
C TYR A 148 -2.55 12.06 0.25
N LYS A 149 -2.11 12.02 -0.99
CA LYS A 149 -2.87 11.53 -2.12
C LYS A 149 -2.18 10.31 -2.70
N LEU A 150 -2.88 9.19 -2.74
CA LEU A 150 -2.36 7.92 -3.23
C LEU A 150 -3.01 7.54 -4.56
N LYS A 151 -2.20 7.21 -5.56
CA LYS A 151 -2.66 6.77 -6.88
C LYS A 151 -1.85 5.58 -7.37
N TRP A 152 -2.53 4.50 -7.76
CA TRP A 152 -1.89 3.41 -8.48
C TRP A 152 -1.60 3.84 -9.92
N LEU A 153 -0.32 3.85 -10.28
CA LEU A 153 0.15 4.18 -11.62
C LEU A 153 0.03 2.95 -12.52
N ALA A 154 0.37 1.77 -12.03
CA ALA A 154 0.10 0.49 -12.66
C ALA A 154 -0.37 -0.51 -11.60
N ASN A 155 -0.51 -1.79 -11.96
CA ASN A 155 -0.86 -2.83 -10.99
C ASN A 155 0.20 -3.02 -9.89
N ASP A 156 1.45 -2.64 -10.16
CA ASP A 156 2.60 -2.87 -9.28
C ASP A 156 3.45 -1.62 -9.01
N SER A 157 2.88 -0.43 -9.25
CA SER A 157 3.49 0.85 -8.91
C SER A 157 2.43 1.83 -8.40
N ALA A 158 2.71 2.46 -7.26
CA ALA A 158 1.82 3.45 -6.64
C ALA A 158 2.57 4.72 -6.29
N ALA A 159 2.01 5.87 -6.64
CA ALA A 159 2.51 7.19 -6.29
C ALA A 159 1.77 7.73 -5.07
N LEU A 160 2.54 8.08 -4.05
CA LEU A 160 2.08 8.85 -2.91
C LEU A 160 2.55 10.29 -3.08
N THR A 161 1.61 11.19 -3.36
CA THR A 161 1.84 12.64 -3.49
C THR A 161 1.48 13.32 -2.17
N TYR A 162 2.33 14.24 -1.72
CA TYR A 162 2.08 15.05 -0.54
C TYR A 162 2.81 16.39 -0.66
N THR A 163 2.42 17.34 0.18
CA THR A 163 3.11 18.63 0.31
C THR A 163 4.03 18.58 1.52
N ASP A 164 5.29 19.00 1.37
CA ASP A 164 6.24 19.07 2.48
C ASP A 164 6.10 20.35 3.31
N ALA A 165 6.93 20.47 4.36
CA ALA A 165 6.98 21.61 5.28
C ALA A 165 7.18 22.98 4.62
N ASN A 166 7.73 23.04 3.41
CA ASN A 166 7.98 24.26 2.65
C ASN A 166 6.96 24.47 1.51
N ASP A 167 5.81 23.81 1.60
CA ASP A 167 4.76 23.80 0.59
C ASP A 167 5.19 23.27 -0.78
N LYS A 168 6.26 22.47 -0.84
CA LYS A 168 6.69 21.81 -2.08
C LYS A 168 6.00 20.47 -2.25
N ILE A 169 5.55 20.19 -3.47
CA ILE A 169 5.00 18.89 -3.83
C ILE A 169 6.12 17.85 -3.85
N GLN A 170 5.94 16.77 -3.11
CA GLN A 170 6.81 15.60 -3.09
C GLN A 170 6.04 14.37 -3.55
N GLN A 171 6.76 13.43 -4.17
CA GLN A 171 6.22 12.12 -4.53
C GLN A 171 7.14 11.01 -4.05
N PHE A 172 6.54 9.99 -3.45
CA PHE A 172 7.19 8.73 -3.13
C PHE A 172 6.53 7.61 -3.92
N ILE A 173 7.31 6.77 -4.60
CA ILE A 173 6.77 5.69 -5.41
C ILE A 173 7.06 4.32 -4.76
N GLY A 174 5.99 3.58 -4.47
CA GLY A 174 6.06 2.19 -4.04
C GLY A 174 6.05 1.26 -5.26
N THR A 175 7.11 0.47 -5.44
CA THR A 175 7.28 -0.44 -6.59
C THR A 175 7.35 -1.91 -6.15
N TYR A 176 6.59 -2.79 -6.79
CA TYR A 176 6.40 -4.18 -6.35
C TYR A 176 6.80 -5.26 -7.36
N GLY A 177 7.04 -4.89 -8.62
CA GLY A 177 7.41 -5.82 -9.69
C GLY A 177 8.72 -5.45 -10.37
N ASP A 178 8.93 -6.05 -11.53
CA ASP A 178 10.11 -5.89 -12.38
C ASP A 178 9.73 -6.16 -13.85
N ARG A 179 10.52 -5.67 -14.81
CA ARG A 179 10.37 -5.93 -16.26
C ARG A 179 11.59 -6.62 -16.89
N GLY A 180 12.69 -6.77 -16.14
CA GLY A 180 13.94 -7.39 -16.58
C GLY A 180 14.12 -8.85 -16.12
N GLY A 181 13.04 -9.51 -15.69
CA GLY A 181 13.07 -10.91 -15.23
C GLY A 181 13.75 -11.12 -13.87
N GLY A 182 14.02 -10.06 -13.11
CA GLY A 182 14.53 -10.09 -11.74
C GLY A 182 16.01 -10.48 -11.57
N ARG A 183 16.77 -10.57 -12.67
CA ARG A 183 18.18 -11.02 -12.66
C ARG A 183 19.18 -9.87 -12.59
N SER A 184 18.82 -8.68 -13.06
CA SER A 184 19.68 -7.49 -13.10
C SER A 184 18.89 -6.25 -12.78
N TYR A 185 19.53 -5.30 -12.09
CA TYR A 185 18.97 -3.98 -11.84
C TYR A 185 19.21 -3.10 -13.07
N TYR A 186 18.18 -2.36 -13.50
CA TYR A 186 18.24 -1.45 -14.64
C TYR A 186 17.70 -0.07 -14.28
N TYR A 187 18.01 0.92 -15.12
CA TYR A 187 17.61 2.31 -14.91
C TYR A 187 16.45 2.67 -15.82
N VAL A 188 15.29 2.95 -15.23
CA VAL A 188 14.04 3.22 -15.98
C VAL A 188 14.23 4.31 -17.02
N GLY A 189 14.94 5.40 -16.68
CA GLY A 189 15.23 6.48 -17.62
C GLY A 189 15.98 6.05 -18.87
N ALA A 190 16.92 5.11 -18.72
CA ALA A 190 17.67 4.55 -19.84
C ALA A 190 16.80 3.59 -20.68
N GLU A 191 15.99 2.74 -20.03
CA GLU A 191 15.10 1.80 -20.72
C GLU A 191 14.02 2.50 -21.56
N ILE A 192 13.62 3.71 -21.19
CA ILE A 192 12.63 4.49 -21.95
C ILE A 192 13.29 5.42 -22.99
N HIS A 193 14.57 5.23 -23.32
CA HIS A 193 15.23 6.03 -24.36
C HIS A 193 14.41 6.05 -25.67
N GLY A 194 14.19 7.23 -26.24
CA GLY A 194 13.33 7.42 -27.41
C GLY A 194 12.16 8.37 -27.16
N GLN A 195 11.12 8.26 -28.01
CA GLN A 195 9.95 9.14 -28.00
C GLN A 195 8.69 8.36 -27.62
N TRP A 196 7.94 8.89 -26.65
CA TRP A 196 6.73 8.29 -26.14
C TRP A 196 5.58 9.28 -26.20
N GLN A 197 4.50 8.94 -26.90
CA GLN A 197 3.38 9.84 -27.12
C GLN A 197 2.04 9.19 -26.73
N GLY A 198 1.12 10.01 -26.22
CA GLY A 198 -0.23 9.59 -25.88
C GLY A 198 -0.97 10.63 -25.03
N GLY A 199 -2.30 10.68 -25.16
CA GLY A 199 -3.12 11.55 -24.30
C GLY A 199 -2.82 13.05 -24.38
N GLY A 200 -2.25 13.53 -25.50
CA GLY A 200 -1.85 14.93 -25.68
C GLY A 200 -0.51 15.30 -25.04
N ALA A 201 0.24 14.32 -24.54
CA ALA A 201 1.59 14.50 -24.03
C ALA A 201 2.63 13.77 -24.90
N LEU A 202 3.84 14.33 -24.94
CA LEU A 202 5.03 13.75 -25.58
C LEU A 202 6.17 13.72 -24.56
N VAL A 203 6.83 12.58 -24.44
CA VAL A 203 8.00 12.39 -23.58
C VAL A 203 9.17 11.97 -24.44
N ILE A 204 10.31 12.64 -24.30
CA ILE A 204 11.54 12.33 -25.03
C ILE A 204 12.63 12.04 -24.01
N SER A 205 13.11 10.80 -23.95
CA SER A 205 14.28 10.43 -23.13
C SER A 205 15.51 10.31 -24.02
N ASN A 206 16.57 11.05 -23.68
CA ASN A 206 17.83 11.06 -24.45
C ASN A 206 19.02 11.33 -23.52
N THR A 207 20.22 11.50 -24.09
CA THR A 207 21.46 11.69 -23.33
C THR A 207 21.48 12.92 -22.42
N LYS A 208 20.66 13.95 -22.68
CA LYS A 208 20.56 15.14 -21.82
C LYS A 208 19.64 14.95 -20.62
N GLY A 209 18.72 13.99 -20.70
CA GLY A 209 17.68 13.79 -19.69
C GLY A 209 16.34 13.44 -20.32
N ILE A 210 15.27 13.80 -19.63
CA ILE A 210 13.89 13.52 -20.05
C ILE A 210 13.16 14.82 -20.27
N SER A 211 12.67 15.04 -21.48
CA SER A 211 11.76 16.15 -21.78
C SER A 211 10.31 15.69 -21.72
N VAL A 212 9.44 16.50 -21.11
CA VAL A 212 7.98 16.31 -21.11
C VAL A 212 7.33 17.52 -21.78
N THR A 213 6.51 17.25 -22.80
CA THR A 213 5.68 18.24 -23.47
C THR A 213 4.22 17.93 -23.18
N GLU A 214 3.51 18.85 -22.53
CA GLU A 214 2.06 18.77 -22.34
C GLU A 214 1.45 20.17 -22.58
N ALA A 215 0.31 20.23 -23.26
CA ALA A 215 -0.39 21.49 -23.58
C ALA A 215 0.51 22.54 -24.27
N GLY A 216 1.43 22.08 -25.14
CA GLY A 216 2.34 22.96 -25.91
C GLY A 216 3.53 23.52 -25.11
N THR A 217 3.65 23.18 -23.83
CA THR A 217 4.80 23.58 -23.00
C THR A 217 5.76 22.39 -22.87
N THR A 218 7.02 22.59 -23.23
CA THR A 218 8.08 21.60 -23.10
C THR A 218 8.97 21.95 -21.91
N GLU A 219 9.26 20.96 -21.08
CA GLU A 219 10.19 21.07 -19.97
C GLU A 219 11.23 19.95 -20.04
N LEU A 220 12.50 20.28 -19.86
CA LEU A 220 13.60 19.33 -19.77
C LEU A 220 13.99 19.11 -18.31
N PHE A 221 14.10 17.84 -17.93
CA PHE A 221 14.63 17.39 -16.65
C PHE A 221 15.97 16.70 -16.89
N GLU A 222 17.04 17.33 -16.41
CA GLU A 222 18.39 16.76 -16.47
C GLU A 222 18.50 15.53 -15.56
N TRP A 223 19.45 14.63 -15.84
CA TRP A 223 19.56 13.36 -15.12
C TRP A 223 19.75 13.49 -13.59
N ASP A 224 20.37 14.58 -13.13
CA ASP A 224 20.54 14.89 -11.70
C ASP A 224 19.23 15.28 -11.00
N SER A 225 18.27 15.80 -11.76
CA SER A 225 16.93 16.16 -11.30
C SER A 225 15.94 14.99 -11.34
N ILE A 226 16.39 13.80 -11.73
CA ILE A 226 15.56 12.60 -11.87
C ILE A 226 15.88 11.61 -10.75
N VAL A 227 14.85 11.23 -9.98
CA VAL A 227 14.98 10.30 -8.86
C VAL A 227 14.37 8.95 -9.24
N GLN A 228 15.17 7.89 -9.19
CA GLN A 228 14.70 6.54 -9.48
C GLN A 228 14.05 5.86 -8.27
N PHE A 229 12.94 5.17 -8.52
CA PHE A 229 12.22 4.35 -7.55
C PHE A 229 12.13 2.91 -8.05
N GLY A 230 12.95 2.03 -7.47
CA GLY A 230 13.06 0.64 -7.88
C GLY A 230 13.39 0.52 -9.38
N THR A 231 12.85 -0.50 -10.03
CA THR A 231 13.04 -0.74 -11.47
C THR A 231 11.79 -0.39 -12.29
N LEU A 232 10.83 0.34 -11.71
CA LEU A 232 9.52 0.58 -12.34
C LEU A 232 9.15 2.05 -12.53
N ALA A 233 9.80 2.99 -11.83
CA ALA A 233 9.43 4.39 -11.94
C ALA A 233 10.59 5.37 -11.71
N VAL A 234 10.44 6.58 -12.24
CA VAL A 234 11.26 7.76 -11.96
C VAL A 234 10.38 8.96 -11.68
N VAL A 235 10.81 9.82 -10.77
CA VAL A 235 10.20 11.13 -10.49
C VAL A 235 11.09 12.21 -11.07
N LEU A 236 10.52 13.09 -11.88
CA LEU A 236 11.19 14.24 -12.47
C LEU A 236 10.95 15.45 -11.55
N LYS A 237 12.03 16.05 -11.06
CA LYS A 237 11.98 17.16 -10.10
C LYS A 237 12.44 18.47 -10.70
N ARG A 238 11.89 19.58 -10.22
CA ARG A 238 12.39 20.94 -10.46
C ARG A 238 12.49 21.66 -9.12
N ASP A 239 13.61 22.30 -8.82
CA ASP A 239 13.80 23.06 -7.57
C ASP A 239 13.46 22.26 -6.30
N ASP A 240 13.82 20.97 -6.30
CA ASP A 240 13.51 19.99 -5.24
C ASP A 240 12.02 19.61 -5.07
N GLN A 241 11.17 19.99 -6.02
CA GLN A 241 9.75 19.65 -6.08
C GLN A 241 9.47 18.61 -7.18
N ALA A 242 8.65 17.61 -6.89
CA ALA A 242 8.17 16.66 -7.89
C ALA A 242 7.22 17.36 -8.88
N VAL A 243 7.43 17.16 -10.19
CA VAL A 243 6.59 17.71 -11.26
C VAL A 243 5.88 16.60 -12.02
N TRP A 244 6.61 15.54 -12.37
CA TRP A 244 6.10 14.40 -13.12
C TRP A 244 6.62 13.09 -12.55
N THR A 245 5.84 12.03 -12.68
CA THR A 245 6.32 10.65 -12.50
C THR A 245 6.14 9.89 -13.81
N LEU A 246 7.16 9.15 -14.20
CA LEU A 246 7.08 8.15 -15.26
C LEU A 246 7.12 6.75 -14.64
N SER A 247 6.26 5.86 -15.10
CA SER A 247 6.26 4.46 -14.65
C SER A 247 6.04 3.48 -15.80
N LEU A 248 6.63 2.30 -15.71
CA LEU A 248 6.51 1.23 -16.70
C LEU A 248 5.23 0.43 -16.49
N ASN A 249 4.40 0.25 -17.53
CA ASN A 249 3.25 -0.64 -17.46
C ASN A 249 3.67 -2.11 -17.50
N LYS A 250 2.72 -3.03 -17.24
CA LYS A 250 2.94 -4.48 -17.20
C LYS A 250 3.35 -5.09 -18.53
N ASP A 251 2.96 -4.45 -19.63
CA ASP A 251 3.27 -4.83 -21.01
C ASP A 251 4.58 -4.23 -21.52
N PHE A 252 5.30 -3.44 -20.70
CA PHE A 252 6.62 -2.92 -21.05
C PHE A 252 7.65 -4.06 -21.05
N GLU A 253 8.38 -4.20 -22.14
CA GLU A 253 9.41 -5.23 -22.29
C GLU A 253 10.78 -4.59 -22.43
N ILE A 254 11.74 -5.15 -21.70
CA ILE A 254 13.15 -4.79 -21.80
C ILE A 254 13.83 -5.78 -22.70
N HIS A 255 14.42 -5.29 -23.79
CA HIS A 255 15.19 -6.10 -24.71
C HIS A 255 16.65 -6.13 -24.27
N SER A 256 17.28 -7.29 -24.35
CA SER A 256 18.71 -7.43 -24.04
C SER A 256 19.60 -6.80 -25.09
N ASP A 257 19.08 -6.60 -26.30
CA ASP A 257 19.75 -5.91 -27.40
C ASP A 257 19.32 -4.44 -27.41
N ALA A 258 20.27 -3.53 -27.15
CA ALA A 258 20.03 -2.09 -27.12
C ALA A 258 19.66 -1.50 -28.50
N SER A 259 19.79 -2.28 -29.59
CA SER A 259 19.34 -1.88 -30.92
C SER A 259 17.85 -2.13 -31.15
N GLU A 260 17.20 -2.94 -30.30
CA GLU A 260 15.76 -3.16 -30.35
C GLU A 260 15.03 -2.08 -29.54
N PRO A 261 14.10 -1.32 -30.16
CA PRO A 261 13.35 -0.31 -29.44
C PRO A 261 12.46 -0.95 -28.37
N ALA A 262 12.42 -0.35 -27.18
CA ALA A 262 11.55 -0.79 -26.10
C ALA A 262 10.09 -0.84 -26.57
N THR A 263 9.40 -1.96 -26.27
CA THR A 263 8.01 -2.21 -26.64
C THR A 263 7.10 -2.07 -25.42
N GLY A 264 5.79 -1.97 -25.69
CA GLY A 264 4.77 -1.81 -24.65
C GLY A 264 4.45 -0.34 -24.37
N THR A 265 4.04 -0.05 -23.14
CA THR A 265 3.56 1.28 -22.76
C THR A 265 4.19 1.79 -21.46
N ILE A 266 4.26 3.12 -21.35
CA ILE A 266 4.62 3.80 -20.11
C ILE A 266 3.47 4.68 -19.66
N ARG A 267 3.52 5.12 -18.40
CA ARG A 267 2.57 6.09 -17.84
C ARG A 267 3.27 7.35 -17.40
N LEU A 268 2.69 8.48 -17.76
CA LEU A 268 3.05 9.80 -17.30
C LEU A 268 2.00 10.28 -16.30
N TYR A 269 2.43 10.74 -15.14
CA TYR A 269 1.56 11.19 -14.07
C TYR A 269 2.01 12.54 -13.51
N ARG A 270 1.13 13.54 -13.53
CA ARG A 270 1.42 14.86 -12.98
C ARG A 270 1.44 14.80 -11.45
N ALA A 271 2.51 15.32 -10.86
CA ALA A 271 2.64 15.48 -9.42
C ALA A 271 1.79 16.68 -8.96
N THR A 272 0.58 16.40 -8.50
CA THR A 272 -0.34 17.41 -7.95
C THR A 272 -1.25 16.80 -6.89
N MET A 273 -1.70 17.64 -5.96
CA MET A 273 -2.73 17.29 -4.97
C MET A 273 -4.14 17.27 -5.57
N GLU A 274 -4.35 17.90 -6.73
CA GLU A 274 -5.62 17.88 -7.47
C GLU A 274 -5.89 16.51 -8.09
N ASN A 275 -7.15 16.09 -8.20
CA ASN A 275 -7.48 14.82 -8.83
C ASN A 275 -7.07 14.79 -10.32
N ASN A 276 -6.31 13.77 -10.70
CA ASN A 276 -5.84 13.56 -12.07
C ASN A 276 -5.57 12.05 -12.31
N GLU A 277 -5.59 11.68 -13.58
CA GLU A 277 -5.32 10.31 -14.04
C GLU A 277 -3.97 10.22 -14.76
N PRO A 278 -3.23 9.10 -14.64
CA PRO A 278 -2.04 8.87 -15.45
C PRO A 278 -2.38 8.75 -16.94
N LEU A 279 -1.60 9.43 -17.79
CA LEU A 279 -1.65 9.30 -19.24
C LEU A 279 -0.86 8.06 -19.67
N THR A 280 -1.42 7.24 -20.54
CA THR A 280 -0.69 6.11 -21.16
C THR A 280 0.00 6.59 -22.44
N LEU A 281 1.30 6.37 -22.53
CA LEU A 281 2.13 6.73 -23.68
C LEU A 281 2.66 5.47 -24.36
N ARG A 282 2.83 5.54 -25.69
CA ARG A 282 3.37 4.47 -26.54
C ARG A 282 4.63 4.94 -27.23
N ASN A 283 5.55 4.02 -27.47
CA ASN A 283 6.75 4.32 -28.24
C ASN A 283 6.33 4.62 -29.68
N GLU A 284 6.67 5.81 -30.18
CA GLU A 284 6.60 6.10 -31.60
C GLU A 284 8.02 6.06 -32.16
N PRO A 285 8.32 5.12 -33.09
CA PRO A 285 9.61 5.13 -33.73
C PRO A 285 9.79 6.45 -34.48
N LEU A 286 10.95 7.08 -34.26
CA LEU A 286 11.40 8.24 -35.04
C LEU A 286 11.39 7.85 -36.53
N ASN A 287 10.45 8.42 -37.29
CA ASN A 287 10.47 8.37 -38.77
C ASN A 287 11.61 9.22 -39.33
#